data_AF-A0A821F0B3-F1
#
_entry.id   AF-A0A821F0B3-F1
#
_cell.length_a   1.000
_cell.length_b   1.000
_cell.length_c   1.000
_cell.angle_alpha   90.00
_cell.angle_beta   90.00
_cell.angle_gamma   90.00
#
_symmetry.space_group_name_H-M   'P 1'
#
loop_
_entity.id
_entity.type
_entity.pdbx_description
1 polymer ?
#
loop_
_entity_poly.entity_id
_entity_poly.type
_entity_poly.pdbx_seq_one_letter_code
_entity_poly.pdbx_strand_id
1 'polypeptide(L)' 'MAFRALEDYPERGVFLIFNYTCYRCTGDVTERTKCSYSTRTATRKRFDIPDDIKSEYDALEILSILLGCLFCFI' A
#
# COMPACT_ATOMS: atom_id res chain seq x y z
N MET A 1 -1.56 -9.81 -5.44
CA MET A 1 -1.48 -8.33 -5.55
C MET A 1 -0.03 -7.89 -5.62
N ALA A 2 0.30 -6.91 -6.46
CA ALA A 2 1.68 -6.45 -6.68
C ALA A 2 2.29 -5.74 -5.45
N PHE A 3 1.47 -5.06 -4.65
CA PHE A 3 1.90 -4.41 -3.40
C PHE A 3 1.00 -4.82 -2.24
N ARG A 4 1.63 -5.03 -1.07
CA ARG A 4 0.96 -5.30 0.20
C ARG A 4 0.28 -4.03 0.74
N ALA A 5 -0.71 -4.19 1.62
CA ALA A 5 -1.39 -3.08 2.27
C ALA A 5 -0.39 -2.21 3.06
N LEU A 6 -0.58 -0.88 3.04
CA LEU A 6 0.20 0.02 3.88
C LEU A 6 -0.20 -0.15 5.35
N GLU A 7 0.78 -0.09 6.24
CA GLU A 7 0.49 0.00 7.67
C GLU A 7 -0.12 1.36 8.02
N ASP A 8 -0.95 1.38 9.05
CA ASP A 8 -1.61 2.60 9.48
C ASP A 8 -0.57 3.56 10.08
N TYR A 9 -0.67 4.84 9.75
CA TYR A 9 0.21 5.84 10.33
C TYR A 9 -0.14 6.05 11.82
N PRO A 10 0.83 6.30 12.71
CA PRO A 10 0.57 6.40 14.16
C PRO A 10 -0.41 7.52 14.55
N GLU A 11 -0.61 8.52 13.68
CA GLU A 11 -1.56 9.60 13.91
C GLU A 11 -2.95 9.26 13.34
N ARG A 12 -3.98 9.41 14.17
CA ARG A 12 -5.37 9.13 13.78
C ARG A 12 -5.81 10.04 12.64
N GLY A 13 -6.36 9.44 11.57
CA GLY A 13 -6.89 10.17 10.42
C GLY A 13 -5.83 10.56 9.38
N VAL A 14 -4.59 10.07 9.52
CA VAL A 14 -3.52 10.29 8.55
C VAL A 14 -3.25 9.00 7.78
N PHE A 15 -3.25 9.09 6.45
CA PHE A 15 -2.96 7.97 5.55
C PHE A 15 -1.79 8.28 4.64
N LEU A 16 -1.00 7.27 4.29
CA LEU A 16 0.08 7.41 3.31
C LEU A 16 -0.45 7.15 1.90
N ILE A 17 -0.23 8.09 1.00
CA ILE A 17 -0.61 7.99 -0.42
C ILE A 17 0.66 8.04 -1.28
N PHE A 18 0.75 7.13 -2.24
CA PHE A 18 1.86 7.16 -3.20
C PHE A 18 1.73 8.34 -4.16
N ASN A 19 2.78 9.15 -4.26
CA ASN A 19 2.89 10.30 -5.14
C ASN A 19 4.19 10.18 -5.93
N TYR A 20 4.08 9.73 -7.20
CA TYR A 20 5.11 9.51 -8.23
C TYR A 20 6.41 8.82 -7.80
N THR A 21 7.10 9.36 -6.79
CA THR A 21 8.42 8.95 -6.30
C THR A 21 8.43 8.57 -4.81
N CYS A 22 7.42 8.95 -4.02
CA CYS A 22 7.37 8.66 -2.58
C CYS A 22 5.94 8.56 -2.04
N TYR A 23 5.78 7.91 -0.91
CA TYR A 23 4.56 7.97 -0.11
C TYR A 23 4.55 9.24 0.70
N ARG A 24 3.48 10.03 0.57
CA ARG A 24 3.26 11.26 1.33
C ARG A 24 2.07 11.06 2.26
N CYS A 25 2.19 11.53 3.50
CA CYS A 25 1.05 11.52 4.40
C CYS A 25 -0.02 12.51 3.96
N THR A 26 -1.26 12.12 4.21
CA THR A 26 -2.47 12.85 3.86
C THR A 26 -3.34 12.85 5.10
N GLY A 27 -3.54 14.03 5.68
CA GLY A 27 -4.26 14.22 6.93
C GLY A 27 -3.74 15.44 7.67
N ASP A 28 -4.54 15.89 8.62
CA ASP A 28 -4.24 17.04 9.46
C ASP A 28 -3.70 16.53 10.80
N VAL A 29 -2.46 16.91 11.14
CA VAL A 29 -1.84 16.61 12.44
C VAL A 29 -2.52 17.43 13.53
N THR A 30 -2.85 18.68 13.18
CA THR A 30 -3.67 19.61 13.96
C THR A 30 -4.62 20.33 13.02
N GLU A 31 -5.66 20.99 13.54
CA GLU A 31 -6.66 21.74 12.72
C GLU A 31 -6.06 22.76 11.73
N ARG A 32 -4.79 23.13 11.90
CA ARG A 32 -4.09 24.10 11.03
C ARG A 32 -2.86 23.53 10.33
N THR A 33 -2.38 22.35 10.73
CA THR A 33 -1.12 21.80 10.26
C THR A 33 -1.34 20.49 9.53
N LYS A 34 -1.15 20.52 8.21
CA LYS A 34 -1.12 19.34 7.36
C LYS A 34 0.13 18.51 7.63
N CYS A 35 0.00 17.19 7.56
CA CYS A 35 1.14 16.31 7.67
C CYS A 35 2.12 16.51 6.48
N SER A 36 3.41 16.63 6.79
CA SER A 36 4.49 16.83 5.82
C SER A 36 5.43 15.63 5.65
N TYR A 37 5.16 14.54 6.37
CA TYR A 37 5.93 13.30 6.31
C TYR A 37 5.90 12.68 4.90
N SER A 38 7.09 12.34 4.40
CA SER A 38 7.27 11.64 3.13
C SER A 38 8.33 10.55 3.26
N THR A 39 8.05 9.36 2.74
CA THR A 39 8.98 8.24 2.72
C THR A 39 8.95 7.51 1.38
N ARG A 40 10.09 6.99 0.92
CA ARG A 40 10.14 6.10 -0.25
C ARG A 40 9.76 4.66 0.11
N THR A 41 10.03 4.28 1.36
CA THR A 41 9.84 2.92 1.85
C THR A 41 8.86 2.98 3.02
N ALA A 42 7.58 2.74 2.75
CA ALA A 42 6.55 2.66 3.76
C ALA A 42 6.42 1.22 4.29
N THR A 43 6.13 1.07 5.58
CA THR A 43 5.89 -0.24 6.19
C THR A 43 4.58 -0.82 5.66
N ARG A 44 4.57 -2.14 5.44
CA ARG A 44 3.45 -2.84 4.79
C ARG A 44 2.96 -4.00 5.65
N LYS A 45 1.64 -4.11 5.81
CA LYS A 45 0.93 -5.25 6.42
C LYS A 45 0.41 -6.21 5.35
N ARG A 46 0.13 -7.46 5.71
CA ARG A 46 -0.53 -8.39 4.77
C ARG A 46 -1.86 -7.77 4.33
N PHE A 47 -2.13 -7.84 3.03
CA PHE A 47 -3.43 -7.46 2.50
C PHE A 47 -4.34 -8.66 2.68
N ASP A 48 -5.29 -8.56 3.61
CA ASP A 48 -6.30 -9.60 3.82
C ASP A 48 -7.48 -9.30 2.90
N ILE A 49 -7.72 -10.22 1.96
CA ILE A 49 -8.88 -10.19 1.08
C ILE A 49 -10.03 -10.87 1.85
N PRO A 50 -11.19 -10.21 2.03
CA PRO A 50 -12.33 -10.87 2.63
C PRO A 50 -12.76 -12.09 1.81
N ASP A 51 -13.13 -13.17 2.50
CA ASP A 51 -13.40 -14.47 1.87
C ASP A 51 -14.52 -14.40 0.82
N ASP A 52 -15.47 -13.48 1.00
CA ASP A 52 -16.60 -13.26 0.10
C ASP A 52 -16.19 -12.89 -1.32
N ILE A 53 -15.09 -12.16 -1.47
CA ILE A 53 -14.60 -11.71 -2.79
C ILE A 53 -13.40 -12.52 -3.27
N LYS A 54 -12.80 -13.34 -2.41
CA LYS A 54 -11.56 -14.07 -2.70
C LYS A 54 -11.65 -14.91 -3.98
N SER A 55 -12.80 -15.56 -4.20
CA SER A 55 -13.07 -16.40 -5.37
C SER A 55 -13.00 -15.65 -6.72
N GLU A 56 -13.22 -14.33 -6.72
CA GLU A 56 -13.16 -13.50 -7.93
C GLU A 56 -11.73 -13.04 -8.25
N TYR A 57 -10.82 -13.05 -7.27
CA TYR A 57 -9.48 -12.49 -7.37
C TYR A 57 -8.36 -13.55 -7.51
N ASP A 58 -8.67 -14.85 -7.49
CA ASP A 58 -7.68 -15.94 -7.62
C ASP A 58 -6.84 -15.83 -8.92
N ALA A 59 -7.44 -15.33 -10.01
CA ALA A 59 -6.73 -15.10 -11.27
C ALA A 59 -5.66 -13.98 -11.18
N LEU A 60 -5.87 -12.98 -10.33
CA LEU A 60 -4.94 -11.86 -10.14
C LEU A 60 -3.75 -12.22 -9.23
N GLU A 61 -3.91 -13.22 -8.37
CA GLU A 61 -2.80 -13.75 -7.55
C GLU A 61 -1.76 -14.43 -8.44
N ILE A 62 -2.21 -15.28 -9.37
CA ILE A 62 -1.35 -15.97 -10.35
C ILE A 62 -0.58 -14.97 -11.22
N LEU A 63 -1.25 -13.90 -11.68
CA LEU A 63 -0.62 -12.85 -12.48
C LEU A 63 0.49 -12.13 -11.69
N SER A 64 0.29 -11.89 -10.39
CA SER A 64 1.30 -11.25 -9.54
C SER A 64 2.53 -12.13 -9.30
N ILE A 65 2.35 -13.45 -9.23
CA ILE A 65 3.47 -14.41 -9.13
C ILE A 65 4.23 -14.47 -10.46
N LEU A 66 3.54 -14.54 -11.59
CA LEU A 66 4.15 -14.58 -12.93
C LEU A 66 4.94 -13.31 -13.26
N LEU A 67 4.41 -12.13 -12.93
CA LEU A 67 5.14 -10.85 -13.07
C LEU A 67 6.36 -10.78 -12.14
N GLY A 68 6.25 -11.32 -10.92
CA GLY A 68 7.38 -11.45 -10.01
C GLY A 68 8.48 -12.38 -10.56
N CYS A 69 8.10 -13.50 -11.19
CA CYS A 69 9.03 -14.41 -11.84
C CYS A 69 9.71 -13.81 -13.08
N LEU A 70 8.99 -12.99 -13.86
CA LEU A 70 9.56 -12.32 -15.04
C LEU A 70 10.62 -11.27 -14.65
N PHE A 71 10.42 -10.58 -13.53
CA PHE A 71 11.39 -9.61 -12.97
C PHE A 71 12.54 -10.25 -12.19
N CYS A 72 12.46 -11.54 -11.86
CA CYS A 72 13.53 -12.25 -11.15
C CYS A 72 14.59 -12.86 -12.11
N PHE A 73 14.36 -12.77 -13.42
CA PHE A 73 15.25 -13.28 -14.48
C PHE A 73 16.11 -12.20 -15.15
N ILE A 74 16.05 -10.94 -14.67
CA ILE A 74 16.91 -9.82 -15.11
C ILE A 74 17.73 -9.32 -13.92
#